data_AF-A0A9E3SJ96-F1
#
_entry.id   AF-A0A9E3SJ96-F1
#
_cell.length_a   1.000
_cell.length_b   1.000
_cell.length_c   1.000
_cell.angle_alpha   90.00
_cell.angle_beta   90.00
_cell.angle_gamma   90.00
#
_symmetry.space_group_name_H-M   'P 1'
#
loop_
_entity.id
_entity.type
_entity.pdbx_description
1 polymer ?
#
loop_
_entity_poly.entity_id
_entity_poly.type
_entity_poly.pdbx_seq_one_letter_code
_entity_poly.pdbx_strand_id
1 'polypeptide(L)' 'MAARNQPMREALRKALHEEMVRDDRVFVMGEEVGLWQGTHRITRGFYEEFGARRVRDTP' A
#
# COMPACT_ATOMS: atom_id res chain seq x y z
N MET A 1 4.86 -16.76 -20.50
CA MET A 1 3.80 -16.21 -19.62
C MET A 1 3.19 -15.00 -20.31
N ALA A 2 1.89 -14.99 -20.58
CA ALA A 2 1.25 -13.80 -21.12
C ALA A 2 1.31 -12.69 -20.07
N ALA A 3 1.88 -11.54 -20.40
CA ALA A 3 1.86 -10.37 -19.53
C ALA A 3 0.39 -9.98 -19.33
N ARG A 4 -0.10 -10.09 -18.09
CA ARG A 4 -1.44 -9.60 -17.75
C ARG A 4 -1.44 -8.08 -17.96
N ASN A 5 -2.44 -7.57 -18.67
CA ASN A 5 -2.66 -6.14 -18.80
C ASN A 5 -3.18 -5.57 -17.46
N GLN A 6 -2.29 -5.49 -16.48
CA GLN A 6 -2.57 -5.02 -15.13
C GLN A 6 -2.18 -3.54 -15.03
N PRO A 7 -3.07 -2.65 -14.57
CA PRO A 7 -2.71 -1.26 -14.31
C PRO A 7 -1.54 -1.16 -13.33
N MET A 8 -0.59 -0.25 -13.59
CA MET A 8 0.58 -0.06 -12.72
C MET A 8 0.20 0.14 -11.24
N ARG A 9 -0.87 0.90 -10.98
CA ARG A 9 -1.39 1.11 -9.61
C ARG A 9 -1.74 -0.20 -8.89
N GLU A 10 -2.27 -1.17 -9.62
CA GLU A 10 -2.71 -2.45 -9.07
C GLU A 10 -1.52 -3.37 -8.87
N ALA A 11 -0.53 -3.31 -9.78
CA ALA A 11 0.73 -4.04 -9.63
C ALA A 11 1.50 -3.58 -8.40
N LEU A 12 1.65 -2.26 -8.21
CA LEU A 12 2.31 -1.67 -7.04
C LEU A 12 1.56 -1.99 -5.74
N ARG A 13 0.23 -1.81 -5.75
CA ARG A 13 -0.62 -2.17 -4.61
C ARG A 13 -0.42 -3.63 -4.21
N LYS A 14 -0.48 -4.55 -5.17
CA LYS A 14 -0.35 -5.98 -4.91
C LYS A 14 1.02 -6.31 -4.34
N ALA A 15 2.09 -5.79 -4.94
CA ALA A 15 3.45 -6.02 -4.46
C ALA A 15 3.66 -5.53 -3.01
N LEU A 16 3.17 -4.32 -2.70
CA LEU A 16 3.27 -3.79 -1.34
C LEU A 16 2.44 -4.61 -0.35
N HIS A 17 1.22 -4.98 -0.73
CA HIS A 17 0.33 -5.79 0.12
C HIS A 17 0.96 -7.14 0.46
N GLU A 18 1.47 -7.86 -0.55
CA GLU A 18 2.10 -9.18 -0.37
C GLU A 18 3.28 -9.11 0.60
N GLU A 19 4.16 -8.12 0.45
CA GLU A 19 5.30 -7.97 1.35
C GLU A 19 4.89 -7.49 2.75
N MET A 20 3.85 -6.66 2.86
CA MET A 20 3.31 -6.22 4.14
C MET A 20 2.62 -7.35 4.93
N VAL A 21 1.99 -8.31 4.25
CA VAL A 21 1.44 -9.54 4.84
C VAL A 21 2.55 -10.50 5.25
N ARG A 22 3.63 -10.58 4.45
CA ARG A 22 4.73 -11.52 4.65
C ARG A 22 5.67 -11.15 5.81
N ASP A 23 5.95 -9.87 6.00
CA ASP A 23 6.90 -9.38 7.02
C ASP A 23 6.34 -8.19 7.80
N ASP A 24 6.15 -8.40 9.11
CA ASP A 24 5.60 -7.40 10.03
C ASP A 24 6.47 -6.14 10.19
N ARG A 25 7.72 -6.18 9.73
CA ARG A 25 8.65 -5.05 9.76
C ARG A 25 8.46 -4.08 8.59
N VAL A 26 7.79 -4.49 7.52
CA VAL A 26 7.61 -3.67 6.30
C VAL A 26 6.54 -2.62 6.55
N PHE A 27 6.81 -1.33 6.49
CA PHE A 27 5.76 -0.32 6.66
C PHE A 27 5.79 0.70 5.52
N VAL A 28 4.68 1.41 5.33
CA VAL A 28 4.55 2.48 4.35
C VAL A 28 4.47 3.81 5.08
N MET A 29 5.21 4.80 4.59
CA MET A 29 5.14 6.17 5.07
C MET A 29 5.17 7.15 3.88
N GLY A 30 4.48 8.27 4.02
CA GLY A 30 4.44 9.34 3.02
C GLY A 30 3.26 10.28 3.25
N GLU A 31 3.20 11.35 2.47
CA GLU A 31 2.08 12.29 2.52
C GLU A 31 0.80 11.62 2.01
N GLU A 32 -0.28 11.71 2.80
CA GLU A 32 -1.64 11.24 2.45
C GLU A 32 -1.78 9.72 2.20
N VAL A 33 -0.80 8.90 2.57
CA VAL A 33 -0.83 7.44 2.29
C VAL A 33 -1.75 6.66 3.23
N GLY A 34 -2.06 7.20 4.41
CA GLY A 34 -2.86 6.60 5.46
C GLY A 34 -4.36 6.83 5.26
N LEU A 35 -4.93 7.75 6.04
CA LEU A 35 -6.40 7.97 6.07
C LEU A 35 -6.96 8.44 4.72
N TRP A 36 -6.15 9.18 3.95
CA TRP A 36 -6.52 9.64 2.61
C TRP A 36 -6.34 8.57 1.53
N GLN A 37 -5.80 7.40 1.89
CA GLN A 37 -5.67 6.23 1.02
C GLN A 37 -4.77 6.46 -0.23
N GLY A 38 -3.94 7.50 -0.19
CA GLY A 38 -3.04 7.93 -1.26
C GLY A 38 -3.77 8.58 -2.45
N THR A 39 -3.18 9.63 -3.01
CA THR A 39 -3.73 10.37 -4.16
C THR A 39 -4.02 9.47 -5.38
N HIS A 40 -3.19 8.44 -5.59
CA HIS A 40 -3.36 7.45 -6.67
C HIS A 40 -4.04 6.14 -6.22
N ARG A 41 -4.53 6.07 -4.99
CA ARG A 41 -5.25 4.93 -4.40
C ARG A 41 -4.45 3.62 -4.34
N ILE A 42 -3.12 3.69 -4.31
CA ILE A 42 -2.25 2.51 -4.20
C ILE A 42 -2.42 1.86 -2.81
N THR A 43 -2.44 2.67 -1.76
CA THR A 43 -2.52 2.24 -0.34
C THR A 43 -3.94 2.12 0.21
N ARG A 44 -4.97 2.17 -0.65
CA ARG A 44 -6.38 2.05 -0.26
C ARG A 44 -6.65 0.85 0.65
N GLY A 45 -7.28 1.00 1.81
CA GLY A 45 -7.56 -0.15 2.68
C GLY A 45 -6.36 -0.63 3.51
N PHE A 46 -5.13 -0.15 3.26
CA PHE A 46 -3.96 -0.60 4.03
C PHE A 46 -4.01 -0.06 5.46
N TYR A 47 -4.53 1.15 5.66
CA TYR A 47 -4.63 1.73 7.00
C TYR A 47 -5.62 0.93 7.85
N GLU A 48 -6.74 0.51 7.26
CA GLU A 48 -7.75 -0.34 7.91
C GLU A 48 -7.21 -1.75 8.20
N GLU A 49 -6.39 -2.31 7.31
CA GLU A 49 -5.84 -3.65 7.43
C GLU A 49 -4.63 -3.74 8.39
N PHE A 50 -3.66 -2.84 8.25
CA PHE A 50 -2.38 -2.92 8.97
C PHE A 50 -2.25 -1.90 10.11
N GLY A 51 -3.14 -0.92 10.17
CA GLY A 51 -3.19 0.08 11.23
C GLY A 51 -2.09 1.16 11.17
N ALA A 52 -2.23 2.14 12.07
CA ALA A 52 -1.41 3.35 12.12
C ALA A 52 0.09 3.10 12.39
N ARG A 53 0.48 1.92 12.90
CA ARG A 53 1.90 1.58 13.10
C ARG A 53 2.61 1.23 11.80
N ARG A 54 1.86 0.73 10.82
CA ARG A 54 2.37 0.15 9.56
C ARG A 54 2.04 1.03 8.35
N VAL A 55 1.09 1.95 8.46
CA VAL A 55 0.76 2.95 7.44
C VAL A 55 0.73 4.33 8.09
N ARG A 56 1.69 5.17 7.72
CA ARG A 56 2.02 6.40 8.47
C ARG A 56 1.98 7.61 7.56
N ASP A 57 1.04 8.51 7.80
CA ASP A 57 1.05 9.83 7.19
C ASP A 57 2.27 10.62 7.71
N THR A 58 2.98 11.28 6.80
CA THR A 58 4.09 12.19 7.13
C THR A 58 3.67 13.65 6.93
N PRO A 59 4.32 14.59 7.63
CA PRO A 59 4.21 16.02 7.32
C PRO A 59 4.60 16.34 5.88
#